data_AF-A0A2N9VZ89-F1
#
_entry.id   AF-A0A2N9VZ89-F1
#
_cell.length_a   1.000
_cell.length_b   1.000
_cell.length_c   1.000
_cell.angle_alpha   90.00
_cell.angle_beta   90.00
_cell.angle_gamma   90.00
#
_symmetry.space_group_name_H-M   'P 1'
#
loop_
_entity.id
_entity.type
_entity.pdbx_description
1 polymer ?
#
loop_
_entity_poly.entity_id
_entity_poly.type
_entity_poly.pdbx_seq_one_letter_code
_entity_poly.pdbx_strand_id
1 'polypeptide(L)' 'MGAHVLVWWVTGDSILSREAMAAINVEIATKSVGLPGTFHKDPADRMIVATARALAAPLITADEKIRDYIHVKTIW' A
#
# COMPACT_ATOMS: atom_id res chain seq x y z
N MET A 1 15.64 -1.67 14.56
CA MET A 1 14.39 -1.42 15.30
C MET A 1 13.27 -1.06 14.32
N GLY A 2 12.72 -2.02 13.55
CA GLY A 2 11.91 -1.71 12.36
C GLY A 2 10.69 -2.60 12.11
N ALA A 3 10.11 -3.20 13.17
CA ALA A 3 8.95 -4.08 13.04
C ALA A 3 7.73 -3.64 13.89
N HIS A 4 7.74 -2.42 14.45
CA HIS A 4 6.64 -1.93 15.29
C HIS A 4 5.50 -1.27 14.49
N VAL A 5 5.77 -0.71 13.30
CA VAL A 5 4.75 -0.07 12.46
C VAL A 5 3.78 -1.08 11.82
N LEU A 6 4.27 -2.25 11.43
CA LEU A 6 3.46 -3.29 10.78
C LEU A 6 2.43 -3.91 11.74
N VAL A 7 2.74 -4.00 13.03
CA VAL A 7 1.83 -4.57 14.03
C VAL A 7 0.72 -3.56 14.34
N TRP A 8 1.03 -2.28 14.50
CA TRP A 8 0.04 -1.27 14.91
C TRP A 8 -1.11 -1.10 13.89
N TRP A 9 -0.82 -1.20 12.59
CA TRP A 9 -1.83 -1.09 11.52
C TRP A 9 -2.75 -2.32 11.39
N VAL A 10 -2.27 -3.51 11.77
CA VAL A 10 -3.03 -4.77 11.69
C VAL A 10 -3.80 -5.05 12.99
N THR A 11 -3.39 -4.46 14.12
CA THR A 11 -3.98 -4.76 15.44
C THR A 11 -5.18 -3.92 15.85
N GLY A 12 -5.82 -3.19 14.92
CA GLY A 12 -7.17 -2.66 15.13
C GLY A 12 -7.22 -1.29 15.79
N ASP A 13 -6.69 -0.28 15.10
CA ASP A 13 -7.09 1.11 15.39
C ASP A 13 -8.35 1.47 14.59
N SER A 14 -9.29 2.15 15.23
CA SER A 14 -10.67 2.42 14.78
C SER A 14 -10.79 3.33 13.54
N ILE A 15 -9.69 3.57 12.85
CA ILE A 15 -9.51 4.59 11.82
C ILE A 15 -9.81 4.02 10.42
N LEU A 16 -9.58 2.72 10.22
CA LEU A 16 -9.94 2.04 8.98
C LEU A 16 -11.39 1.57 9.05
N SER A 17 -12.19 1.97 8.05
CA SER A 17 -13.52 1.42 7.90
C SER A 17 -13.47 -0.08 7.64
N ARG A 18 -14.53 -0.81 7.97
CA ARG A 18 -14.63 -2.26 7.69
C ARG A 18 -14.41 -2.56 6.21
N GLU A 19 -14.82 -1.65 5.34
CA GLU A 19 -14.66 -1.73 3.89
C GLU A 19 -13.19 -1.60 3.50
N ALA A 20 -12.45 -0.69 4.14
CA ALA A 20 -11.01 -0.55 3.94
C ALA A 20 -10.24 -1.79 4.46
N MET A 21 -10.65 -2.35 5.59
CA MET A 21 -10.11 -3.63 6.08
C MET A 21 -10.45 -4.80 5.14
N ALA A 22 -11.67 -4.85 4.58
CA ALA A 22 -12.05 -5.88 3.62
C ALA A 22 -11.26 -5.78 2.30
N ALA A 23 -10.91 -4.56 1.89
CA ALA A 23 -10.06 -4.32 0.73
C ALA A 23 -8.60 -4.73 1.00
N ILE A 24 -8.08 -4.57 2.22
CA ILE A 24 -6.73 -4.98 2.62
C ILE A 24 -6.79 -6.41 3.20
N ASN A 25 -6.72 -7.41 2.32
CA ASN A 25 -6.64 -8.82 2.71
C ASN A 25 -5.19 -9.34 2.75
N VAL A 26 -5.00 -10.60 3.15
CA VAL A 26 -3.67 -11.28 3.23
C VAL A 26 -2.93 -11.24 1.89
N GLU A 27 -3.66 -11.27 0.77
CA GLU A 27 -3.07 -11.19 -0.56
C GLU A 27 -2.46 -9.81 -0.81
N ILE A 28 -3.16 -8.72 -0.45
CA ILE A 28 -2.60 -7.35 -0.53
C ILE A 28 -1.39 -7.21 0.39
N ALA A 29 -1.47 -7.71 1.63
CA ALA A 29 -0.34 -7.66 2.56
C ALA A 29 0.90 -8.38 1.97
N THR A 30 0.70 -9.53 1.34
CA THR A 30 1.76 -10.29 0.67
C THR A 30 2.30 -9.55 -0.55
N LYS A 31 1.43 -8.96 -1.38
CA LYS A 31 1.83 -8.17 -2.55
C LYS A 31 2.58 -6.89 -2.16
N SER A 32 2.25 -6.29 -1.01
CA SER A 32 2.94 -5.10 -0.49
C SER A 32 4.41 -5.36 -0.24
N VAL A 33 4.78 -6.58 0.18
CA VAL A 33 6.17 -6.96 0.42
C VAL A 33 6.91 -7.40 -0.83
N GLY A 34 6.18 -7.78 -1.90
CA GLY A 34 6.70 -8.25 -3.18
C GLY A 34 6.45 -7.31 -4.36
N LEU A 35 6.48 -5.99 -4.14
CA LEU A 35 6.38 -5.03 -5.23
C LEU A 35 7.54 -5.21 -6.23
N PRO A 36 7.29 -5.27 -7.55
CA PRO A 36 8.32 -5.45 -8.56
C PRO A 36 9.25 -4.24 -8.64
N GLY A 37 10.50 -4.50 -9.02
CA GLY A 37 11.52 -3.46 -9.13
C GLY A 37 11.88 -2.83 -7.79
N THR A 38 12.47 -1.65 -7.84
CA THR A 38 12.86 -0.90 -6.65
C THR A 38 11.74 0.08 -6.28
N PHE A 39 11.17 -0.10 -5.09
CA PHE A 39 10.24 0.84 -4.48
C PHE A 39 10.71 1.14 -3.04
N HIS A 40 10.44 2.33 -2.54
CA HIS A 40 10.91 2.70 -1.20
C HIS A 40 10.22 1.86 -0.11
N LYS A 41 10.86 1.79 1.07
CA LYS A 41 10.53 0.81 2.13
C LYS A 41 9.39 1.25 3.05
N ASP A 42 8.67 2.33 2.72
CA ASP A 42 7.59 2.81 3.57
C ASP A 42 6.43 1.81 3.59
N PRO A 43 6.02 1.27 4.76
CA PRO A 43 4.98 0.26 4.83
C PRO A 43 3.61 0.74 4.33
N ALA A 44 3.24 2.00 4.58
CA ALA A 44 1.95 2.54 4.21
C ALA A 44 1.86 2.74 2.69
N ASP A 45 2.88 3.35 2.10
CA ASP A 45 2.93 3.58 0.65
C ASP A 45 2.94 2.25 -0.12
N ARG A 46 3.63 1.23 0.41
CA ARG A 46 3.61 -0.12 -0.16
C ARG A 46 2.25 -0.77 -0.12
N MET A 47 1.49 -0.55 0.95
CA MET A 47 0.12 -1.07 1.07
C MET A 47 -0.82 -0.37 0.09
N ILE A 48 -0.72 0.96 -0.02
CA ILE A 48 -1.49 1.78 -0.97
C ILE A 48 -1.22 1.32 -2.41
N VAL A 49 0.06 1.22 -2.78
CA VAL A 49 0.48 0.80 -4.13
C VAL A 49 0.06 -0.64 -4.43
N ALA A 50 0.23 -1.57 -3.49
CA ALA A 50 -0.20 -2.96 -3.68
C ALA A 50 -1.72 -3.07 -3.87
N THR A 51 -2.49 -2.27 -3.13
CA THR A 51 -3.94 -2.21 -3.27
C THR A 51 -4.34 -1.68 -4.65
N ALA A 52 -3.78 -0.54 -5.07
CA ALA A 52 -4.05 0.05 -6.38
C ALA A 52 -3.73 -0.92 -7.53
N ARG A 53 -2.59 -1.63 -7.44
CA ARG A 53 -2.20 -2.65 -8.41
C ARG A 53 -3.14 -3.85 -8.43
N ALA A 54 -3.58 -4.33 -7.28
CA ALA A 54 -4.50 -5.46 -7.19
C ALA A 54 -5.90 -5.13 -7.73
N LEU A 55 -6.35 -3.89 -7.55
CA LEU A 55 -7.62 -3.39 -8.08
C LEU A 55 -7.53 -2.89 -9.53
N ALA A 56 -6.33 -2.90 -10.13
CA ALA A 56 -6.05 -2.28 -11.43
C ALA A 56 -6.54 -0.82 -11.52
N ALA A 57 -6.50 -0.10 -10.40
CA ALA A 57 -7.01 1.26 -10.26
C ALA A 57 -5.86 2.28 -10.33
N PRO A 58 -6.05 3.43 -11.00
CA PRO A 58 -5.09 4.53 -10.91
C PRO A 58 -5.09 5.15 -9.51
N LEU A 59 -3.92 5.53 -9.02
CA LEU A 59 -3.75 6.19 -7.73
C LEU A 59 -3.64 7.71 -7.89
N ILE A 60 -4.42 8.47 -7.13
CA ILE A 60 -4.26 9.92 -7.04
C ILE A 60 -3.28 10.23 -5.92
N THR A 61 -2.13 10.85 -6.22
CA THR A 61 -1.11 11.15 -5.20
C THR A 61 -0.13 12.26 -5.59
N ALA A 62 0.26 13.06 -4.58
CA ALA A 62 1.31 14.07 -4.66
C ALA A 62 2.70 13.51 -4.64
N ASP A 63 2.82 12.33 -4.05
CA ASP A 63 4.11 11.75 -3.73
C ASP A 63 4.87 11.43 -5.02
N GLU A 64 6.02 12.07 -5.19
CA GLU A 64 6.83 11.94 -6.41
C GLU A 64 7.40 10.53 -6.53
N LYS A 65 7.73 9.88 -5.40
CA LYS A 65 8.29 8.51 -5.42
C LYS A 65 7.26 7.51 -5.88
N ILE A 66 5.98 7.74 -5.57
CA ILE A 66 4.89 6.90 -6.08
C ILE A 66 4.61 7.22 -7.55
N ARG A 67 4.66 8.50 -7.96
CA ARG A 67 4.50 8.89 -9.37
C ARG A 67 5.60 8.34 -10.27
N ASP A 68 6.84 8.24 -9.78
CA ASP A 68 7.99 7.69 -10.50
C ASP A 68 7.98 6.15 -10.57
N TYR A 69 7.07 5.49 -9.84
CA TYR A 69 7.00 4.04 -9.80
C TYR A 69 6.20 3.47 -10.98
N ILE A 70 6.90 3.04 -12.03
CA ILE A 70 6.32 2.58 -13.31
C ILE A 70 5.31 1.43 -13.22
N HIS A 71 5.25 0.71 -12.09
CA HIS A 71 4.39 -0.44 -11.90
C HIS A 71 3.01 -0.10 -11.31
N VAL A 72 2.70 1.18 -11.13
CA VAL A 72 1.36 1.68 -10.76
C VAL A 72 1.01 2.89 -11.62
N LYS A 73 -0.24 2.96 -12.10
CA LYS A 73 -0.72 4.14 -12.83
C LYS A 73 -1.08 5.22 -11.82
N THR A 74 -0.63 6.45 -12.06
CA THR A 74 -0.97 7.61 -11.22
C THR A 74 -1.74 8.68 -12.00
N ILE A 75 -2.53 9.47 -11.27
CA ILE A 75 -3.21 10.69 -11.73
C ILE A 75 -2.86 11.78 -10.71
N TRP A 76 -2.62 13.01 -11.16
CA TRP A 76 -2.25 14.14 -10.30
C TRP A 76 -3.26 15.28 -10.45
#